data_AF-A0AAV6JRG7-F1
#
_entry.id   AF-A0AAV6JRG7-F1
#
_cell.length_a   1.000
_cell.length_b   1.000
_cell.length_c   1.000
_cell.angle_alpha   90.00
_cell.angle_beta   90.00
_cell.angle_gamma   90.00
#
_symmetry.space_group_name_H-M   'P 1'
#
loop_
_entity.id
_entity.type
_entity.pdbx_description
1 polymer ?
#
loop_
_entity_poly.entity_id
_entity_poly.type
_entity_poly.pdbx_seq_one_letter_code
_entity_poly.pdbx_strand_id
1 'polypeptide(L)'
;MIITSSPELGNPQIFTTKTKWASHTSSSSSSSHSSSPNTSSTDTKKLPPSPSPALPILGHLHLLKKPLPQTLSALSKAHGPILSLRFGSRPVLLVSSPSAAEECLTRNDVVFANRPKLLAGKHLGHNYTTLVWASYGQHWRNLRRLVSTQIL
;
A
#
# COMPACT_ATOMS: atom_id res chain seq x y z
N MET A 1 -0.40 -5.82 0.76
CA MET A 1 0.20 -4.62 0.16
C MET A 1 1.70 -4.87 0.04
N ILE A 2 2.31 -4.51 -1.08
CA ILE A 2 3.76 -4.55 -1.29
C ILE A 2 4.19 -3.12 -1.63
N ILE A 3 5.16 -2.60 -0.89
CA ILE A 3 5.75 -1.29 -1.14
C ILE A 3 7.11 -1.51 -1.78
N THR A 4 7.33 -0.93 -2.95
CA THR A 4 8.64 -0.97 -3.63
C THR A 4 9.23 0.43 -3.64
N SER A 5 10.49 0.57 -3.23
CA SER A 5 11.23 1.80 -3.49
C SER A 5 11.44 1.93 -4.99
N SER A 6 10.96 3.01 -5.60
CA SER A 6 11.39 3.36 -6.96
C SER A 6 12.90 3.57 -6.92
N PRO A 7 13.71 2.92 -7.79
CA PRO A 7 15.09 3.30 -7.97
C PRO A 7 15.08 4.61 -8.76
N GLU A 8 14.83 5.73 -8.05
CA GLU A 8 15.19 7.05 -8.55
C GLU A 8 16.70 7.01 -8.84
N LEU A 9 17.07 7.33 -10.07
CA LEU A 9 18.46 7.44 -10.49
C LEU A 9 19.20 8.36 -9.51
N GLY A 10 20.13 7.81 -8.74
CA GLY A 10 21.26 8.55 -8.16
C GLY A 10 20.93 9.70 -7.20
N ASN A 11 20.17 9.46 -6.12
CA ASN A 11 20.29 10.35 -4.97
C ASN A 11 20.08 9.63 -3.62
N PRO A 12 21.15 9.36 -2.83
CA PRO A 12 21.02 8.90 -1.47
C PRO A 12 20.74 10.12 -0.56
N GLN A 13 19.49 10.59 -0.55
CA GLN A 13 19.03 11.53 0.47
C GLN A 13 17.84 10.93 1.20
N ILE A 14 18.20 10.16 2.22
CA ILE A 14 17.70 10.27 3.59
C ILE A 14 16.32 10.94 3.68
N PHE A 15 15.35 10.17 4.18
CA PHE A 15 14.08 10.66 4.73
C PHE A 15 14.35 11.74 5.79
N THR A 16 14.47 13.01 5.36
CA THR A 16 14.38 14.14 6.28
C THR A 16 12.95 14.63 6.24
N THR A 17 12.23 14.38 7.33
CA THR A 17 10.99 15.07 7.66
C THR A 17 11.21 16.58 7.56
N LYS A 18 10.49 17.27 6.67
CA LYS A 18 10.27 18.71 6.79
C LYS A 18 8.79 19.02 6.89
N THR A 19 8.33 19.05 8.13
CA THR A 19 7.28 19.93 8.63
C THR A 19 7.49 21.35 8.10
N LYS A 20 6.47 21.93 7.46
CA LYS A 20 6.29 23.39 7.43
C LYS A 20 4.81 23.74 7.33
N TRP A 21 4.27 24.18 8.46
CA TRP A 21 3.03 24.92 8.55
C TRP A 21 3.36 26.41 8.41
N ALA A 22 2.60 27.18 7.61
CA ALA A 22 2.33 28.61 7.78
C ALA A 22 1.34 29.12 6.71
N SER A 23 0.10 29.31 7.17
CA SER A 23 -0.87 30.41 6.96
C SER A 23 -0.77 31.43 5.81
N HIS A 24 -1.96 31.88 5.37
CA HIS A 24 -2.47 33.27 5.16
C HIS A 24 -3.36 33.39 3.89
N THR A 25 -4.71 33.38 4.03
CA THR A 25 -5.72 34.48 4.02
C THR A 25 -6.06 35.12 2.65
N SER A 26 -7.34 34.95 2.24
CA SER A 26 -8.29 35.87 1.53
C SER A 26 -7.87 36.50 0.17
N SER A 27 -8.68 36.64 -0.90
CA SER A 27 -10.09 37.08 -1.02
C SER A 27 -10.63 36.95 -2.47
N SER A 28 -11.97 36.98 -2.59
CA SER A 28 -12.83 37.58 -3.65
C SER A 28 -12.99 36.99 -5.07
N SER A 29 -14.15 36.32 -5.24
CA SER A 29 -15.26 36.54 -6.20
C SER A 29 -15.03 36.65 -7.72
N SER A 30 -15.69 35.78 -8.49
CA SER A 30 -16.71 36.18 -9.49
C SER A 30 -17.54 34.99 -9.98
N SER A 31 -18.81 35.27 -10.24
CA SER A 31 -19.92 34.39 -10.60
C SER A 31 -19.99 34.04 -12.09
N SER A 32 -20.45 32.83 -12.42
CA SER A 32 -21.30 32.61 -13.59
C SER A 32 -22.14 31.34 -13.44
N HIS A 33 -23.45 31.50 -13.68
CA HIS A 33 -24.41 30.42 -13.86
C HIS A 33 -24.10 29.64 -15.14
N SER A 34 -24.13 28.31 -15.11
CA SER A 34 -24.78 27.53 -16.17
C SER A 34 -25.08 26.09 -15.71
N SER A 35 -26.38 25.80 -15.65
CA SER A 35 -27.03 24.55 -16.03
C SER A 35 -26.40 23.21 -15.60
N SER A 36 -26.94 22.65 -14.52
CA SER A 36 -26.81 21.23 -14.16
C SER A 36 -27.34 20.31 -15.28
N PRO A 37 -26.56 19.32 -15.74
CA PRO A 37 -27.12 18.05 -16.15
C PRO A 37 -27.11 17.11 -14.96
N ASN A 38 -28.30 16.71 -14.52
CA ASN A 38 -28.51 15.57 -13.63
C ASN A 38 -27.78 14.36 -14.24
N THR A 39 -26.64 13.98 -13.68
CA THR A 39 -26.04 12.68 -13.93
C THR A 39 -25.82 12.03 -12.58
N SER A 40 -26.65 11.02 -12.32
CA SER A 40 -26.48 10.08 -11.23
C SER A 40 -25.10 9.43 -11.36
N SER A 41 -24.09 10.00 -10.70
CA SER A 41 -22.77 9.41 -10.59
C SER A 41 -22.90 8.16 -9.72
N THR A 42 -23.09 7.02 -10.36
CA THR A 42 -22.71 5.75 -9.75
C THR A 42 -21.22 5.87 -9.44
N ASP A 43 -20.91 6.06 -8.16
CA ASP A 43 -19.56 6.21 -7.62
C ASP A 43 -18.83 4.89 -7.82
N THR A 44 -18.36 4.66 -9.05
CA THR A 44 -17.55 3.52 -9.42
C THR A 44 -16.21 3.75 -8.75
N LYS A 45 -16.05 3.21 -7.53
CA LYS A 45 -14.78 3.19 -6.81
C LYS A 45 -13.70 2.76 -7.79
N LYS A 46 -12.88 3.73 -8.24
CA LYS A 46 -11.86 3.52 -9.26
C LYS A 46 -10.85 2.56 -8.66
N LEU A 47 -10.96 1.28 -9.04
CA LEU A 47 -9.99 0.28 -8.65
C LEU A 47 -8.65 0.63 -9.32
N PRO A 48 -7.53 0.41 -8.63
CA PRO A 48 -6.23 0.64 -9.24
C PRO A 48 -6.07 -0.26 -10.48
N PRO A 49 -5.34 0.21 -11.51
CA PRO A 49 -5.13 -0.54 -12.73
C PRO A 49 -4.56 -1.93 -12.43
N SER A 50 -5.03 -2.93 -13.18
CA SER A 50 -4.56 -4.32 -13.06
C SER A 50 -3.97 -4.76 -14.39
N PRO A 51 -2.72 -5.28 -14.41
CA PRO A 51 -2.10 -5.75 -15.65
C PRO A 51 -2.83 -6.98 -16.19
N SER A 52 -3.34 -6.91 -17.42
CA SER A 52 -4.01 -8.05 -18.08
C SER A 52 -3.01 -8.92 -18.85
N PRO A 53 -3.21 -10.24 -18.96
CA PRO A 53 -4.28 -11.07 -18.38
C PRO A 53 -3.90 -11.74 -17.04
N ALA A 54 -4.88 -11.85 -16.13
CA ALA A 54 -4.74 -12.66 -14.92
C ALA A 54 -5.15 -14.12 -15.21
N LEU A 55 -4.25 -15.08 -14.95
CA LEU A 55 -4.57 -16.50 -15.15
C LEU A 55 -5.62 -16.97 -14.11
N PRO A 56 -6.54 -17.88 -14.49
CA PRO A 56 -7.45 -18.49 -13.52
C PRO A 56 -6.63 -19.22 -12.44
N ILE A 57 -7.04 -19.06 -11.18
CA ILE A 57 -6.39 -19.63 -9.98
C ILE A 57 -5.01 -19.04 -9.66
N LEU A 58 -4.09 -18.92 -10.62
CA LEU A 58 -2.71 -18.45 -10.41
C LEU A 58 -2.61 -16.91 -10.34
N GLY A 59 -3.51 -16.21 -11.03
CA GLY A 59 -3.51 -14.76 -11.14
C GLY A 59 -2.27 -14.24 -11.87
N HIS A 60 -1.58 -13.30 -11.25
CA HIS A 60 -0.39 -12.60 -11.75
C HIS A 60 0.93 -13.21 -11.25
N LEU A 61 0.90 -14.35 -10.55
CA LEU A 61 2.14 -15.00 -10.08
C LEU A 61 3.08 -15.35 -11.24
N HIS A 62 2.53 -15.63 -12.43
CA HIS A 62 3.31 -15.89 -13.64
C HIS A 62 4.17 -14.70 -14.09
N LEU A 63 3.79 -13.47 -13.72
CA LEU A 63 4.57 -12.27 -14.00
C LEU A 63 5.75 -12.12 -13.05
N LEU A 64 5.75 -12.78 -11.89
CA LEU A 64 6.78 -12.63 -10.87
C LEU A 64 7.94 -13.59 -11.15
N LYS A 65 9.02 -13.05 -11.71
CA LYS A 65 10.29 -13.77 -11.87
C LYS A 65 11.24 -13.45 -10.71
N LYS A 66 12.25 -14.28 -10.52
CA LYS A 66 13.33 -13.97 -9.57
C LYS A 66 14.33 -13.02 -10.26
N PRO A 67 14.80 -11.96 -9.59
CA PRO A 67 14.48 -11.55 -8.21
C PRO A 67 13.19 -10.71 -8.12
N LEU A 68 12.34 -11.04 -7.14
CA LEU A 68 11.00 -10.47 -6.96
C LEU A 68 10.96 -8.91 -6.94
N PRO A 69 11.87 -8.21 -6.23
CA PRO A 69 11.83 -6.75 -6.18
C PRO A 69 12.03 -6.08 -7.55
N GLN A 70 12.89 -6.65 -8.40
CA GLN A 70 13.15 -6.10 -9.73
C GLN A 70 11.92 -6.23 -10.63
N THR A 71 11.25 -7.38 -10.59
CA THR A 71 10.06 -7.60 -11.40
C THR A 71 8.89 -6.72 -10.97
N LEU A 72 8.71 -6.50 -9.67
CA LEU A 72 7.70 -5.58 -9.16
C LEU A 72 7.99 -4.13 -9.58
N SER A 73 9.26 -3.71 -9.54
CA SER A 73 9.68 -2.40 -10.03
C SER A 73 9.44 -2.23 -11.55
N ALA A 74 9.69 -3.28 -12.33
CA ALA A 74 9.38 -3.27 -13.76
C ALA A 74 7.87 -3.14 -14.03
N LEU A 75 7.05 -3.86 -13.26
CA LEU A 75 5.59 -3.78 -13.35
C LEU A 75 5.06 -2.38 -13.00
N SER A 76 5.58 -1.76 -11.95
CA SER A 76 5.18 -0.39 -11.57
C SER A 76 5.57 0.64 -12.63
N LYS A 77 6.73 0.46 -13.28
CA LYS A 77 7.14 1.34 -14.39
C LYS A 77 6.24 1.18 -15.62
N ALA A 78 5.78 -0.03 -15.91
CA ALA A 78 4.96 -0.31 -17.09
C ALA A 78 3.48 0.09 -16.93
N HIS A 79 2.88 -0.10 -15.75
CA HIS A 79 1.44 0.06 -15.56
C HIS A 79 1.05 1.20 -14.60
N GLY A 80 2.01 1.79 -13.90
CA GLY A 80 1.80 2.93 -13.01
C GLY A 80 2.16 2.67 -11.53
N PRO A 81 2.13 3.71 -10.70
CA PRO A 81 2.64 3.68 -9.33
C PRO A 81 1.76 2.95 -8.32
N ILE A 82 0.50 2.63 -8.67
CA ILE A 82 -0.44 1.89 -7.82
C ILE A 82 -1.11 0.83 -8.68
N LEU A 83 -0.92 -0.44 -8.33
CA LEU A 83 -1.36 -1.57 -9.14
C LEU A 83 -2.09 -2.63 -8.32
N SER A 84 -3.17 -3.16 -8.88
CA SER A 84 -3.88 -4.32 -8.35
C SER A 84 -3.34 -5.60 -8.97
N LEU A 85 -2.68 -6.43 -8.17
CA LEU A 85 -2.20 -7.75 -8.53
C LEU A 85 -3.06 -8.82 -7.84
N ARG A 86 -2.97 -10.06 -8.33
CA ARG A 86 -3.62 -11.24 -7.74
C ARG A 86 -2.57 -12.32 -7.58
N PHE A 87 -2.26 -12.69 -6.36
CA PHE A 87 -1.34 -13.78 -6.06
C PHE A 87 -2.16 -15.00 -5.69
N GLY A 88 -2.35 -15.89 -6.66
CA GLY A 88 -3.32 -16.97 -6.54
C GLY A 88 -4.75 -16.43 -6.45
N SER A 89 -5.48 -16.83 -5.41
CA SER A 89 -6.82 -16.32 -5.07
C SER A 89 -6.80 -15.00 -4.28
N ARG A 90 -5.63 -14.46 -3.92
CA ARG A 90 -5.53 -13.29 -3.03
C ARG A 90 -5.22 -12.00 -3.79
N PRO A 91 -6.00 -10.92 -3.60
CA PRO A 91 -5.64 -9.61 -4.14
C PRO A 91 -4.45 -9.01 -3.39
N VAL A 92 -3.56 -8.35 -4.11
CA VAL A 92 -2.34 -7.72 -3.61
C VAL A 92 -2.20 -6.34 -4.26
N LEU A 93 -2.18 -5.30 -3.44
CA LEU A 93 -1.89 -3.94 -3.90
C LEU A 93 -0.37 -3.71 -3.94
N LEU A 94 0.18 -3.33 -5.09
CA LEU A 94 1.54 -2.85 -5.26
C LEU A 94 1.53 -1.32 -5.26
N VAL A 95 2.34 -0.72 -4.39
CA VAL A 95 2.49 0.73 -4.26
C VAL A 95 3.96 1.12 -4.44
N SER A 96 4.20 1.97 -5.42
CA SER A 96 5.53 2.46 -5.81
C SER A 96 5.61 3.98 -5.76
N SER A 97 4.56 4.67 -5.29
CA SER A 97 4.57 6.11 -5.00
C SER A 97 4.86 6.36 -3.51
N PRO A 98 5.80 7.25 -3.16
CA PRO A 98 6.11 7.58 -1.78
C PRO A 98 4.93 8.24 -1.07
N SER A 99 4.21 9.15 -1.73
CA SER A 99 3.02 9.80 -1.15
C SER A 99 1.89 8.81 -0.87
N ALA A 100 1.65 7.87 -1.78
CA ALA A 100 0.64 6.83 -1.56
C ALA A 100 1.05 5.84 -0.45
N ALA A 101 2.34 5.52 -0.35
CA ALA A 101 2.88 4.70 0.74
C ALA A 101 2.74 5.41 2.09
N GLU A 102 3.03 6.71 2.15
CA GLU A 102 2.86 7.53 3.35
C GLU A 102 1.40 7.52 3.81
N GLU A 103 0.44 7.77 2.93
CA GLU A 103 -0.99 7.75 3.29
C GLU A 103 -1.43 6.37 3.82
N CYS A 104 -0.94 5.29 3.20
CA CYS A 104 -1.23 3.93 3.65
C CYS A 104 -0.62 3.61 5.02
N LEU A 105 0.59 4.09 5.29
CA LEU A 105 1.33 3.80 6.52
C LEU A 105 1.08 4.80 7.65
N THR A 106 0.39 5.91 7.40
CA THR A 106 0.04 6.91 8.40
C THR A 106 -1.46 6.89 8.71
N ARG A 107 -2.30 7.17 7.71
CA ARG A 107 -3.75 7.33 7.88
C ARG A 107 -4.48 6.00 8.01
N ASN A 108 -3.98 4.96 7.35
CA ASN A 108 -4.62 3.63 7.28
C ASN A 108 -3.71 2.53 7.85
N ASP A 109 -2.75 2.91 8.71
CA ASP A 109 -1.71 2.04 9.24
C ASP A 109 -2.26 0.76 9.89
N VAL A 110 -3.36 0.85 10.65
CA VAL A 110 -4.02 -0.28 11.31
C VAL A 110 -4.57 -1.29 10.29
N VAL A 111 -5.18 -0.81 9.20
CA VAL A 111 -5.75 -1.68 8.15
C VAL A 111 -4.63 -2.43 7.44
N PHE A 112 -3.52 -1.74 7.13
CA PHE A 112 -2.36 -2.33 6.47
C PHE A 112 -1.43 -3.11 7.43
N ALA A 113 -1.53 -2.88 8.73
CA ALA A 113 -0.85 -3.67 9.76
C ALA A 113 -1.47 -5.06 9.90
N ASN A 114 -2.76 -5.22 9.57
CA ASN A 114 -3.39 -6.53 9.63
C ASN A 114 -2.75 -7.51 8.63
N ARG A 115 -2.20 -8.61 9.15
CA ARG A 115 -1.56 -9.65 8.34
C ARG A 115 -2.61 -10.67 7.90
N PRO A 116 -2.73 -10.95 6.59
CA PRO A 116 -3.59 -12.01 6.14
C PRO A 116 -3.14 -13.34 6.75
N LYS A 117 -4.10 -14.14 7.23
CA LYS A 117 -3.83 -15.50 7.71
C LYS A 117 -3.35 -16.37 6.54
N LEU A 118 -2.03 -16.47 6.39
CA LEU A 118 -1.36 -17.39 5.47
C LEU A 118 -1.13 -18.72 6.20
N LEU A 119 -1.17 -19.86 5.50
CA LEU A 119 -0.87 -21.17 6.09
C LEU A 119 0.52 -21.19 6.76
N ALA A 120 1.47 -20.44 6.18
CA ALA A 120 2.78 -20.19 6.78
C ALA A 120 2.67 -19.62 8.21
N GLY A 121 1.78 -18.67 8.48
CA GLY A 121 1.60 -18.15 9.84
C GLY A 121 0.99 -19.15 10.82
N LYS A 122 0.26 -20.17 10.34
CA LYS A 122 -0.23 -21.27 11.16
C LYS A 122 0.92 -22.18 11.59
N HIS A 123 1.74 -22.62 10.62
CA HIS A 123 2.79 -23.61 10.84
C HIS A 123 4.11 -23.02 11.34
N LEU A 124 4.55 -21.88 10.79
CA LEU A 124 5.79 -21.19 11.15
C LEU A 124 5.60 -20.10 12.21
N GLY A 125 4.37 -19.63 12.39
CA GLY A 125 4.05 -18.54 13.31
C GLY A 125 3.36 -18.98 14.60
N HIS A 126 3.45 -20.27 14.97
CA HIS A 126 2.76 -20.85 16.12
C HIS A 126 1.29 -20.40 16.19
N ASN A 127 0.50 -20.65 15.14
CA ASN A 127 -0.88 -20.15 15.02
C ASN A 127 -1.01 -18.61 15.10
N TYR A 128 -0.18 -17.86 14.39
CA TYR A 128 -0.20 -16.38 14.35
C TYR A 128 0.06 -15.71 15.71
N THR A 129 0.80 -16.36 16.60
CA THR A 129 1.13 -15.80 17.93
C THR A 129 2.47 -15.07 17.94
N THR A 130 3.31 -15.25 16.93
CA THR A 130 4.59 -14.54 16.86
C THR A 130 4.43 -13.12 16.29
N LEU A 131 5.36 -12.22 16.63
CA LEU A 131 5.31 -10.80 16.26
C LEU A 131 5.16 -10.56 14.74
N VAL A 132 5.74 -11.44 13.91
CA VAL A 132 5.72 -11.34 12.44
C VAL A 132 4.36 -11.73 11.84
N TRP A 133 3.66 -12.68 12.47
CA TRP A 133 2.44 -13.30 11.94
C TRP A 133 1.16 -12.86 12.64
N ALA A 134 1.27 -12.28 13.84
CA ALA A 134 0.12 -11.81 14.61
C ALA A 134 -0.58 -10.65 13.91
N SER A 135 -1.91 -10.77 13.79
CA SER A 135 -2.78 -9.66 13.37
C SER A 135 -2.67 -8.51 14.36
N TYR A 136 -2.83 -7.29 13.85
CA TYR A 136 -2.82 -6.10 14.69
C TYR A 136 -3.92 -6.19 15.76
N GLY A 137 -3.54 -5.99 17.02
CA GLY A 137 -4.40 -6.14 18.18
C GLY A 137 -3.60 -6.03 19.48
N GLN A 138 -4.26 -6.24 20.63
CA GLN A 138 -3.62 -6.11 21.94
C GLN A 138 -2.41 -7.04 22.08
N HIS A 139 -2.53 -8.27 21.60
CA HIS A 139 -1.44 -9.25 21.58
C HIS A 139 -0.20 -8.73 20.84
N TRP A 140 -0.38 -8.24 19.60
CA TRP A 140 0.71 -7.71 18.80
C TRP A 140 1.36 -6.46 19.44
N ARG A 141 0.55 -5.56 20.02
CA ARG A 141 1.06 -4.37 20.73
C ARG A 141 1.90 -4.74 21.95
N ASN A 142 1.44 -5.73 22.73
CA ASN A 142 2.18 -6.23 23.88
C ASN A 142 3.53 -6.86 23.46
N LEU A 143 3.52 -7.69 22.42
CA LEU A 143 4.75 -8.27 21.88
C LEU A 143 5.72 -7.20 21.39
N ARG A 144 5.22 -6.17 20.68
CA ARG A 144 6.06 -5.07 20.20
C ARG A 144 6.69 -4.29 21.35
N ARG A 145 5.91 -4.00 22.41
CA ARG A 145 6.44 -3.34 23.62
C ARG A 145 7.54 -4.19 24.27
N LEU A 146 7.29 -5.48 24.47
CA LEU A 146 8.25 -6.39 25.10
C LEU A 146 9.57 -6.44 24.32
N VAL A 147 9.49 -6.62 22.98
CA VAL A 147 10.67 -6.64 22.11
C VAL A 147 11.42 -5.31 22.16
N SER A 148 10.71 -4.17 22.10
CA SER A 148 11.34 -2.85 22.18
C SER A 148 11.97 -2.54 23.52
N THR A 149 11.54 -3.16 24.62
CA THR A 149 12.12 -2.95 25.96
C THR A 149 13.23 -3.92 26.33
N GLN A 150 13.26 -5.11 25.71
CA GLN A 150 14.14 -6.21 26.13
C GLN A 150 15.26 -6.51 25.12
N ILE A 151 15.11 -6.09 23.85
CA ILE A 151 16.02 -6.47 22.75
C ILE A 151 16.73 -5.25 22.14
N LEU A 152 16.06 -4.10 22.08
CA LEU A 152 16.61 -2.83 21.60
C LEU A 152 17.07 -1.98 22.78
#